data_AF-A0AAD7D152-F1
#
_entry.id   AF-A0AAD7D152-F1
#
_cell.length_a   1.000
_cell.length_b   1.000
_cell.length_c   1.000
_cell.angle_alpha   90.00
_cell.angle_beta   90.00
_cell.angle_gamma   90.00
#
_symmetry.space_group_name_H-M   'P 1'
#
loop_
_entity.id
_entity.type
_entity.pdbx_description
1 polymer ?
#
loop_
_entity_poly.entity_id
_entity_poly.type
_entity_poly.pdbx_seq_one_letter_code
_entity_poly.pdbx_strand_id
1 'polypeptide(L)'
;MKVDLRGVGQNIQDHTYLGVSYELNPNDTHETYDLMHNPEFAAEAERLHSKVCISFAYFPFTSATSDAPALIKKAAESVDMLKRSGKLKPGQADILNKQIQTFKDDMLPDLEIIAFPGYFTTVTAPEAAKSYVTILIVLNHPLSHGTIYL
;
A
#
# COMPACT_ATOMS: atom_id res chain seq x y z
N MET A 1 -29.95 -8.82 -22.82
CA MET A 1 -29.47 -10.13 -22.34
C MET A 1 -28.71 -9.91 -21.04
N LYS A 2 -29.03 -10.63 -19.95
CA LYS A 2 -28.24 -10.62 -18.71
C LYS A 2 -27.44 -11.92 -18.67
N VAL A 3 -26.13 -11.83 -18.44
CA VAL A 3 -25.23 -12.99 -18.31
C VAL A 3 -24.98 -13.23 -16.83
N ASP A 4 -25.06 -14.49 -16.38
CA ASP A 4 -24.75 -14.87 -15.00
C ASP A 4 -23.23 -14.86 -14.79
N LEU A 5 -22.72 -13.80 -14.15
CA LEU A 5 -21.30 -13.63 -13.84
C LEU A 5 -21.10 -13.52 -12.33
N ARG A 6 -21.26 -14.64 -11.61
CA ARG A 6 -21.17 -14.72 -10.13
C ARG A 6 -19.86 -14.23 -9.51
N GLY A 7 -18.81 -14.08 -10.33
CA GLY A 7 -17.51 -13.54 -9.91
C GLY A 7 -17.37 -12.02 -10.03
N VAL A 8 -18.30 -11.32 -10.69
CA VAL A 8 -18.21 -9.86 -10.87
C VAL A 8 -18.25 -9.16 -9.51
N GLY A 9 -17.30 -8.23 -9.30
CA GLY A 9 -17.17 -7.47 -8.07
C GLY A 9 -16.60 -8.25 -6.89
N GLN A 10 -16.13 -9.48 -7.08
CA GLN A 10 -15.53 -10.31 -6.03
C GLN A 10 -14.00 -10.27 -6.09
N ASN A 11 -13.36 -10.70 -5.00
CA ASN A 11 -11.90 -10.89 -4.92
C ASN A 11 -11.09 -9.60 -5.14
N ILE A 12 -11.58 -8.49 -4.58
CA ILE A 12 -10.83 -7.24 -4.61
C ILE A 12 -9.64 -7.37 -3.69
N GLN A 13 -8.49 -7.01 -4.22
CA GLN A 13 -7.23 -6.88 -3.52
C GLN A 13 -6.75 -5.46 -3.72
N ASP A 14 -6.15 -4.93 -2.68
CA ASP A 14 -5.55 -3.60 -2.68
C ASP A 14 -4.31 -3.65 -1.80
N HIS A 15 -3.46 -2.65 -1.91
CA HIS A 15 -2.39 -2.44 -0.96
C HIS A 15 -2.98 -1.88 0.33
N THR A 16 -2.43 -2.29 1.47
CA THR A 16 -2.69 -1.60 2.74
C THR A 16 -1.45 -0.85 3.15
N TYR A 17 -1.58 0.43 3.45
CA TYR A 17 -0.43 1.23 3.85
C TYR A 17 -0.67 2.02 5.12
N LEU A 18 0.43 2.33 5.80
CA LEU A 18 0.52 3.33 6.86
C LEU A 18 1.45 4.45 6.37
N GLY A 19 1.05 5.70 6.56
CA GLY A 19 1.90 6.86 6.27
C GLY A 19 2.33 7.55 7.54
N VAL A 20 3.60 8.00 7.58
CA VAL A 20 4.11 8.90 8.62
C VAL A 20 4.71 10.13 7.94
N SER A 21 4.11 11.29 8.19
CA SER A 21 4.56 12.57 7.62
C SER A 21 5.54 13.28 8.55
N TYR A 22 6.60 13.84 7.97
CA TYR A 22 7.61 14.64 8.64
C TYR A 22 7.68 16.01 7.97
N GLU A 23 7.69 17.07 8.77
CA GLU A 23 7.98 18.43 8.30
C GLU A 23 9.46 18.53 7.91
N LEU A 24 9.72 19.12 6.74
CA LEU A 24 11.07 19.36 6.23
C LEU A 24 11.62 20.68 6.79
N ASN A 25 12.95 20.78 6.89
CA ASN A 25 13.62 21.98 7.38
C ASN A 25 13.27 23.20 6.52
N PRO A 26 12.64 24.25 7.06
CA PRO A 26 12.21 25.42 6.27
C PRO A 26 13.37 26.28 5.77
N ASN A 27 14.59 26.06 6.27
CA ASN A 27 15.78 26.80 5.81
C ASN A 27 16.38 26.24 4.50
N ASP A 28 15.91 25.07 4.05
CA ASP A 28 16.34 24.45 2.81
C ASP A 28 15.25 24.60 1.73
N THR A 29 15.65 24.54 0.45
CA THR A 29 14.69 24.56 -0.66
C THR A 29 14.19 23.14 -0.93
N HIS A 30 12.87 22.94 -0.85
CA HIS A 30 12.23 21.66 -1.12
C HIS A 30 11.17 21.81 -2.22
N GLU A 31 11.25 20.99 -3.26
CA GLU A 31 10.20 20.84 -4.25
C GLU A 31 9.34 19.61 -3.89
N THR A 32 8.23 19.85 -3.21
CA THR A 32 7.28 18.81 -2.80
C THR A 32 5.91 19.03 -3.44
N TYR A 33 5.06 18.01 -3.42
CA TYR A 33 3.67 18.10 -3.84
C TYR A 33 2.85 19.09 -3.00
N ASP A 34 3.33 19.52 -1.84
CA ASP A 34 2.67 20.56 -1.04
C ASP A 34 2.59 21.90 -1.82
N LEU A 35 3.51 22.13 -2.77
CA LEU A 35 3.49 23.31 -3.65
C LEU A 35 2.33 23.31 -4.65
N MET A 36 1.62 22.19 -4.83
CA MET A 36 0.45 22.10 -5.70
C MET A 36 -0.72 23.00 -5.27
N HIS A 37 -0.70 23.51 -4.03
CA HIS A 37 -1.62 24.54 -3.58
C HIS A 37 -1.38 25.91 -4.26
N ASN A 38 -0.18 26.14 -4.81
CA ASN A 38 0.11 27.31 -5.64
C ASN A 38 -0.35 27.04 -7.09
N PRO A 39 -1.31 27.83 -7.64
CA PRO A 39 -1.84 27.60 -8.97
C PRO A 39 -0.80 27.75 -10.10
N GLU A 40 0.20 28.61 -9.94
CA GLU A 40 1.26 28.79 -10.94
C GLU A 40 2.17 27.56 -10.99
N PHE A 41 2.57 27.06 -9.81
CA PHE A 41 3.34 25.81 -9.71
C PHE A 41 2.55 24.62 -10.27
N ALA A 42 1.26 24.52 -9.92
CA ALA A 42 0.40 23.45 -10.39
C ALA A 42 0.28 23.41 -11.92
N ALA A 43 0.07 24.57 -12.54
CA ALA A 43 -0.02 24.72 -14.00
C ALA A 43 1.30 24.37 -14.70
N GLU A 44 2.43 24.81 -14.15
CA GLU A 44 3.74 24.48 -14.73
C GLU A 44 4.07 22.98 -14.58
N ALA A 45 3.78 22.40 -13.41
CA ALA A 45 4.00 20.98 -13.18
C ALA A 45 3.09 20.09 -14.05
N GLU A 46 1.88 20.56 -14.38
CA GLU A 46 1.02 19.92 -15.38
C GLU A 46 1.62 20.01 -16.79
N ARG A 47 2.06 21.21 -17.21
CA ARG A 47 2.70 21.44 -18.51
C ARG A 47 3.94 20.57 -18.73
N LEU A 48 4.74 20.38 -17.68
CA LEU A 48 5.98 19.61 -17.73
C LEU A 48 5.76 18.09 -17.65
N HIS A 49 4.59 17.63 -17.23
CA HIS A 49 4.37 16.23 -16.84
C HIS A 49 5.45 15.69 -15.86
N SER A 50 6.07 16.56 -15.06
CA SER A 50 7.26 16.26 -14.24
C SER A 50 6.96 15.50 -12.95
N LYS A 51 5.78 14.87 -12.86
CA LYS A 51 5.25 14.30 -11.62
C LYS A 51 5.47 12.80 -11.59
N VAL A 52 6.62 12.38 -11.08
CA VAL A 52 6.88 10.97 -10.79
C VAL A 52 7.47 10.88 -9.39
N CYS A 53 6.76 10.23 -8.47
CA CYS A 53 7.42 9.71 -7.28
C CYS A 53 8.33 8.58 -7.77
N ILE A 54 9.64 8.68 -7.57
CA ILE A 54 10.62 7.66 -8.02
C ILE A 54 11.29 6.94 -6.84
N SER A 55 10.94 7.32 -5.61
CA SER A 55 11.62 6.89 -4.39
C SER A 55 10.89 5.72 -3.77
N PHE A 56 11.03 4.55 -4.41
CA PHE A 56 10.50 3.27 -3.93
C PHE A 56 11.64 2.36 -3.50
N ALA A 57 11.41 1.62 -2.42
CA ALA A 57 12.26 0.52 -2.00
C ALA A 57 11.40 -0.69 -1.65
N TYR A 58 11.87 -1.87 -2.03
CA TYR A 58 11.14 -3.12 -1.89
C TYR A 58 11.93 -4.10 -1.04
N PHE A 59 11.26 -4.71 -0.07
CA PHE A 59 11.86 -5.62 0.89
C PHE A 59 10.98 -6.86 1.11
N PRO A 60 11.56 -8.00 1.46
CA PRO A 60 10.77 -9.13 1.96
C PRO A 60 10.11 -8.76 3.29
N PHE A 61 8.92 -9.30 3.56
CA PHE A 61 8.20 -9.01 4.81
C PHE A 61 8.99 -9.37 6.08
N THR A 62 9.83 -10.41 5.99
CA THR A 62 10.68 -10.89 7.08
C THR A 62 11.69 -9.86 7.57
N SER A 63 12.06 -8.86 6.75
CA SER A 63 12.97 -7.79 7.19
C SER A 63 12.28 -6.68 7.97
N ALA A 64 10.94 -6.67 8.05
CA ALA A 64 10.18 -5.59 8.70
C ALA A 64 10.35 -5.59 10.22
N THR A 65 10.47 -6.77 10.83
CA THR A 65 10.54 -6.95 12.28
C THR A 65 11.08 -8.34 12.64
N SER A 66 11.75 -8.46 13.78
CA SER A 66 12.17 -9.76 14.33
C SER A 66 11.01 -10.72 14.60
N ASP A 67 9.79 -10.19 14.76
CA ASP A 67 8.59 -11.00 15.02
C ASP A 67 7.96 -11.57 13.75
N ALA A 68 8.48 -11.25 12.57
CA ALA A 68 7.89 -11.63 11.29
C ALA A 68 7.62 -13.14 11.16
N PRO A 69 8.53 -14.07 11.57
CA PRO A 69 8.24 -15.50 11.53
C PRO A 69 7.00 -15.91 12.34
N ALA A 70 6.79 -15.29 13.51
CA ALA A 70 5.62 -15.56 14.35
C ALA A 70 4.34 -15.00 13.73
N LEU A 71 4.40 -13.81 13.13
CA LEU A 71 3.28 -13.19 12.42
C LEU A 71 2.86 -14.02 11.20
N ILE A 72 3.82 -14.47 10.39
CA ILE A 72 3.58 -15.33 9.22
C ILE A 72 2.96 -16.65 9.64
N LYS A 73 3.45 -17.26 10.73
CA LYS A 73 2.86 -18.49 11.28
C LYS A 73 1.41 -18.29 11.67
N LYS A 74 1.10 -17.23 12.42
CA LYS A 74 -0.28 -16.88 12.82
C LYS A 74 -1.19 -16.62 11.62
N ALA A 75 -0.66 -15.97 10.59
CA ALA A 75 -1.37 -15.72 9.33
C ALA A 75 -1.69 -17.04 8.61
N ALA A 76 -0.73 -17.96 8.51
CA ALA A 76 -0.92 -19.28 7.91
C ALA A 76 -1.96 -20.12 8.66
N GLU A 77 -1.92 -20.11 10.00
CA GLU A 77 -2.92 -20.78 10.84
C GLU A 77 -4.33 -20.22 10.61
N SER A 78 -4.45 -18.90 10.45
CA SER A 78 -5.71 -18.22 10.15
C SER A 78 -6.27 -18.64 8.78
N VAL A 79 -5.39 -18.75 7.77
CA VAL A 79 -5.75 -19.26 6.44
C VAL A 79 -6.22 -20.72 6.51
N ASP A 80 -5.56 -21.57 7.29
CA ASP A 80 -5.96 -22.97 7.42
C ASP A 80 -7.32 -23.13 8.14
N MET A 81 -7.60 -22.29 9.14
CA MET A 81 -8.94 -22.23 9.75
C MET A 81 -10.00 -21.82 8.72
N LEU A 82 -9.71 -20.83 7.87
CA LEU A 82 -10.63 -20.40 6.81
C LEU A 82 -10.90 -21.50 5.80
N LYS A 83 -9.88 -22.25 5.36
CA LYS A 83 -10.06 -23.41 4.47
C LYS A 83 -10.98 -24.47 5.09
N ARG A 84 -10.75 -24.80 6.36
CA ARG A 84 -11.57 -25.80 7.09
C ARG A 84 -13.01 -25.34 7.30
N SER A 85 -13.25 -24.04 7.35
CA SER A 85 -14.60 -23.49 7.56
C SER A 85 -15.55 -23.69 6.38
N GLY A 86 -15.03 -24.02 5.19
CA GLY A 86 -15.84 -24.14 3.96
C GLY A 86 -16.38 -22.81 3.42
N LYS A 87 -15.99 -21.67 3.99
CA LYS A 87 -16.47 -20.34 3.60
C LYS A 87 -15.72 -19.74 2.40
N LEU A 88 -14.60 -20.35 1.99
CA LEU A 88 -13.81 -19.86 0.87
C LEU A 88 -14.51 -20.17 -0.46
N LYS A 89 -14.56 -19.16 -1.33
CA LYS A 89 -15.02 -19.28 -2.71
C LYS A 89 -13.99 -20.04 -3.55
N PRO A 90 -14.39 -20.61 -4.70
CA PRO A 90 -13.44 -21.24 -5.62
C PRO A 90 -12.23 -20.35 -5.92
N GLY A 91 -11.02 -20.92 -5.86
CA GLY A 91 -9.76 -20.21 -6.11
C GLY A 91 -9.21 -19.37 -4.94
N GLN A 92 -10.01 -19.01 -3.94
CA GLN A 92 -9.52 -18.19 -2.82
C GLN A 92 -8.48 -18.92 -1.97
N ALA A 93 -8.63 -20.24 -1.78
CA ALA A 93 -7.65 -21.03 -1.06
C ALA A 93 -6.26 -21.00 -1.73
N ASP A 94 -6.21 -21.03 -3.06
CA ASP A 94 -4.97 -21.00 -3.83
C ASP A 94 -4.30 -19.63 -3.79
N ILE A 95 -5.10 -18.56 -3.84
CA ILE A 95 -4.60 -17.18 -3.70
C ILE A 95 -3.98 -16.99 -2.30
N LEU A 96 -4.71 -17.35 -1.24
CA LEU A 96 -4.20 -17.23 0.13
C LEU A 96 -2.93 -18.07 0.35
N ASN A 97 -2.86 -19.27 -0.26
CA ASN A 97 -1.64 -20.08 -0.22
C ASN A 97 -0.45 -19.35 -0.86
N LYS A 98 -0.65 -18.73 -2.03
CA LYS A 98 0.41 -17.96 -2.70
C LYS A 98 0.85 -16.77 -1.88
N GLN A 99 -0.07 -16.00 -1.30
CA GLN A 99 0.28 -14.86 -0.44
C GLN A 99 1.10 -15.30 0.78
N ILE A 100 0.72 -16.41 1.43
CA ILE A 100 1.51 -16.99 2.54
C ILE A 100 2.88 -17.47 2.05
N GLN A 101 3.00 -17.99 0.83
CA GLN A 101 4.29 -18.37 0.25
C GLN A 101 5.16 -17.14 -0.01
N THR A 102 4.59 -16.06 -0.56
CA THR A 102 5.31 -14.80 -0.77
C THR A 102 5.86 -14.24 0.54
N PHE A 103 5.08 -14.23 1.62
CA PHE A 103 5.57 -13.77 2.92
C PHE A 103 6.75 -14.58 3.49
N LYS A 104 6.89 -15.84 3.07
CA LYS A 104 7.96 -16.75 3.54
C LYS A 104 9.20 -16.71 2.66
N ASP A 105 9.12 -16.11 1.48
CA ASP A 105 10.18 -16.11 0.49
C ASP A 105 10.94 -14.78 0.55
N ASP A 106 12.15 -14.81 1.13
CA ASP A 106 12.99 -13.62 1.26
C ASP A 106 13.48 -13.06 -0.08
N MET A 107 13.28 -13.79 -1.19
CA MET A 107 13.57 -13.32 -2.54
C MET A 107 12.42 -12.55 -3.19
N LEU A 108 11.23 -12.55 -2.57
CA LEU A 108 10.05 -11.85 -3.07
C LEU A 108 9.72 -10.63 -2.20
N PRO A 109 9.56 -9.44 -2.78
CA PRO A 109 9.19 -8.27 -2.02
C PRO A 109 7.70 -8.28 -1.69
N ASP A 110 7.39 -8.03 -0.41
CA ASP A 110 6.00 -7.84 0.06
C ASP A 110 5.83 -6.56 0.89
N LEU A 111 6.95 -5.94 1.25
CA LEU A 111 6.98 -4.65 1.91
C LEU A 111 7.52 -3.62 0.92
N GLU A 112 6.75 -2.57 0.68
CA GLU A 112 7.16 -1.40 -0.09
C GLU A 112 7.30 -0.20 0.84
N ILE A 113 8.42 0.52 0.72
CA ILE A 113 8.67 1.78 1.39
C ILE A 113 8.72 2.88 0.34
N ILE A 114 7.90 3.91 0.50
CA ILE A 114 7.83 5.05 -0.41
C ILE A 114 8.19 6.31 0.34
N ALA A 115 9.19 7.05 -0.15
CA ALA A 115 9.42 8.42 0.29
C ALA A 115 8.60 9.36 -0.61
N PHE A 116 7.34 9.59 -0.23
CA PHE A 116 6.46 10.48 -0.96
C PHE A 116 6.84 11.94 -0.66
N PRO A 117 7.20 12.76 -1.67
CA PRO A 117 7.63 14.13 -1.45
C PRO A 117 6.42 15.03 -1.26
N GLY A 118 5.75 14.92 -0.12
CA GLY A 118 4.64 15.78 0.27
C GLY A 118 3.91 15.23 1.49
N TYR A 119 2.92 15.98 1.97
CA TYR A 119 2.01 15.54 3.02
C TYR A 119 1.00 14.52 2.47
N PHE A 120 1.03 13.29 2.99
CA PHE A 120 0.19 12.19 2.49
C PHE A 120 -0.31 11.29 3.63
N THR A 121 -0.96 11.89 4.61
CA THR A 121 -1.66 11.18 5.68
C THR A 121 -3.07 11.73 5.86
N THR A 122 -3.95 10.95 6.49
CA THR A 122 -5.40 11.25 6.56
C THR A 122 -5.87 11.71 7.93
N VAL A 123 -4.99 11.69 8.94
CA VAL A 123 -5.37 11.96 10.35
C VAL A 123 -5.32 13.46 10.66
N THR A 124 -4.40 14.19 10.07
CA THR A 124 -4.27 15.64 10.24
C THR A 124 -4.19 16.35 8.89
N ALA A 125 -4.06 17.68 8.91
CA ALA A 125 -3.86 18.49 7.71
C ALA A 125 -2.44 19.09 7.72
N PRO A 126 -1.83 19.33 6.55
CA PRO A 126 -0.59 20.06 6.48
C PRO A 126 -0.81 21.51 6.91
N GLU A 127 0.20 22.11 7.53
CA GLU A 127 0.18 23.55 7.78
C GLU A 127 0.49 24.30 6.48
N ALA A 128 -0.11 25.48 6.34
CA ALA A 128 0.09 26.33 5.17
C ALA A 128 1.57 26.73 5.04
N ALA A 129 2.07 26.74 3.80
CA ALA A 129 3.44 27.12 3.44
C ALA A 129 4.57 26.26 4.05
N LYS A 130 4.24 25.07 4.57
CA LYS A 130 5.23 24.08 5.00
C LYS A 130 5.38 22.97 3.96
N SER A 131 6.57 22.38 3.91
CA SER A 131 6.89 21.24 3.04
C SER A 131 7.08 19.99 3.88
N TYR A 132 6.66 18.86 3.35
CA TYR A 132 6.67 17.58 4.04
C TYR A 132 7.28 16.48 3.19
N VAL A 133 7.77 15.45 3.86
CA VAL A 133 7.98 14.12 3.28
C VAL A 133 7.15 13.13 4.05
N THR A 134 6.47 12.22 3.35
CA THR A 134 5.72 11.13 3.98
C THR A 134 6.39 9.81 3.65
N ILE A 135 6.74 9.06 4.69
CA ILE A 135 7.20 7.68 4.54
C ILE A 135 5.97 6.78 4.56
N LEU A 136 5.67 6.16 3.42
CA LEU A 136 4.62 5.16 3.29
C LEU A 136 5.24 3.78 3.51
N ILE A 137 4.61 3.00 4.37
CA ILE A 137 4.91 1.60 4.65
C ILE A 137 3.75 0.80 4.10
N VAL A 138 3.99 0.08 3.02
CA VAL A 138 2.96 -0.55 2.19
C VAL A 138 3.13 -2.07 2.26
N LEU A 139 2.05 -2.77 2.57
CA LEU A 139 1.96 -4.22 2.44
C LEU A 139 1.31 -4.52 1.08
N ASN A 140 2.07 -5.17 0.19
CA ASN A 140 1.67 -5.35 -1.21
C ASN A 140 0.65 -6.48 -1.38
N HIS A 141 0.75 -7.56 -0.61
CA HIS A 141 -0.15 -8.70 -0.75
C HIS A 141 -0.89 -9.05 0.56
N PRO A 142 -1.76 -8.14 1.07
CA PRO A 142 -2.53 -8.43 2.26
C PRO A 142 -3.51 -9.60 2.05
N LEU A 143 -3.77 -10.36 3.11
CA LEU A 143 -4.69 -11.52 3.07
C LEU A 143 -6.17 -11.11 2.98
N SER A 144 -6.49 -9.84 3.21
CA SER A 144 -7.85 -9.30 3.12
C SER A 144 -8.33 -9.27 1.68
N HIS A 145 -9.57 -9.71 1.45
CA HIS A 145 -10.22 -9.65 0.15
C HIS A 145 -11.59 -8.97 0.30
N GLY A 146 -11.86 -8.01 -0.59
CA GLY A 146 -13.09 -7.24 -0.60
C GLY A 146 -14.09 -7.65 -1.68
N THR A 147 -15.24 -6.96 -1.66
CA THR A 147 -16.26 -7.02 -2.70
C THR A 147 -16.72 -5.61 -3.04
N ILE A 148 -16.86 -5.28 -4.32
CA ILE A 148 -17.54 -4.06 -4.78
C ILE A 148 -18.85 -4.48 -5.43
N TYR A 149 -19.92 -3.81 -5.04
CA TYR A 149 -21.21 -3.90 -5.72
C TYR A 149 -21.36 -2.65 -6.59
N LEU A 150 -21.68 -2.86 -7.86
CA LEU A 150 -22.14 -1.82 -8.79
C LEU A 150 -23.67 -1.86 -8.87
#